data_AF-A0AAD1F4G5-F1
#
_entry.id   AF-A0AAD1F4G5-F1
#
_cell.length_a   1.000
_cell.length_b   1.000
_cell.length_c   1.000
_cell.angle_alpha   90.00
_cell.angle_beta   90.00
_cell.angle_gamma   90.00
#
_symmetry.space_group_name_H-M   'P 1'
#
loop_
_entity.id
_entity.type
_entity.pdbx_description
1 polymer ?
#
loop_
_entity_poly.entity_id
_entity_poly.type
_entity_poly.pdbx_seq_one_letter_code
_entity_poly.pdbx_strand_id
1 'polypeptide(L)'
;MEIGTDPRTSSYAPRNLLNADQLKAGIAQRSQGRGDEGPVQSWLLNHFYRHLVGNFEPARPIFSLEEAASALGSDTLPAWVAGHFKAAAKALSEERPNAVAPLVWIDPLGPQLLQHEAVLVEFLTSRKGTALEGKLDRITCPQALALWEKEHAQMAARVEQGWRQSSADALDLTLACADHNWVELRPQSPLLRAEMAFESYVMRHCLGQFANRRALTGGYGERYAEAVEQQSMRVFSLRDAQGQPHITVSLIIQEDGALTVEQVKGKQNRPPIERYFQDLLRFLNTLDTDLQTPTDCIAIGIVRTEAGWLRIEEVSDAQTQTRLVARYPQLFYRLDAPSAMVEWLVAARQSDLLLEVAPRAPSVKYATRHIFKKSPWPQPHADAPSYRTEGVTWTDMSPLQAEEIAAWQARNR
;
A
#
# COMPACT_ATOMS: atom_id res chain seq x y z
N MET A 1 -3.32 -20.15 13.75
CA MET A 1 -4.67 -20.14 14.34
C MET A 1 -4.91 -21.55 14.83
N GLU A 2 -4.69 -21.78 16.12
CA GLU A 2 -4.94 -23.09 16.74
C GLU A 2 -6.44 -23.35 16.68
N ILE A 3 -6.81 -24.44 16.01
CA ILE A 3 -8.20 -24.88 15.87
C ILE A 3 -8.52 -25.59 17.18
N GLY A 4 -9.13 -24.86 18.12
CA GLY A 4 -9.70 -25.45 19.33
C GLY A 4 -10.78 -26.46 18.94
N THR A 5 -10.55 -27.73 19.28
CA THR A 5 -11.52 -28.80 19.16
C THR A 5 -12.50 -28.71 20.33
N ASP A 6 -13.58 -27.97 20.13
CA ASP A 6 -14.75 -28.00 21.03
C ASP A 6 -15.56 -29.29 20.77
N PRO A 7 -16.15 -29.92 21.80
CA PRO A 7 -16.80 -31.22 21.67
C PRO A 7 -18.06 -31.10 20.81
N ARG A 8 -18.26 -32.08 19.92
CA ARG A 8 -19.33 -32.17 18.91
C ARG A 8 -20.74 -32.06 19.51
N THR A 9 -21.23 -30.85 19.76
CA THR A 9 -22.65 -30.54 19.65
C THR A 9 -23.01 -30.62 18.16
N SER A 10 -23.97 -31.48 17.80
CA SER A 10 -24.45 -31.57 16.42
C SER A 10 -24.90 -30.18 15.96
N SER A 11 -24.17 -29.55 15.04
CA SER A 11 -24.50 -28.21 14.55
C SER A 11 -25.74 -28.20 13.65
N TYR A 12 -26.43 -29.34 13.48
CA TYR A 12 -27.57 -29.52 12.61
C TYR A 12 -28.78 -29.96 13.44
N ALA A 13 -29.92 -29.29 13.24
CA ALA A 13 -31.16 -29.69 13.89
C ALA A 13 -31.66 -31.03 13.31
N PRO A 14 -32.24 -31.93 14.12
CA PRO A 14 -32.84 -33.16 13.61
C PRO A 14 -34.10 -32.80 12.81
N ARG A 15 -34.05 -32.93 11.48
CA ARG A 15 -35.17 -32.71 10.56
C ARG A 15 -35.21 -33.82 9.50
N ASN A 16 -36.41 -34.25 9.12
CA ASN A 16 -36.62 -35.13 7.99
C ASN A 16 -37.00 -34.30 6.77
N LEU A 17 -36.32 -34.53 5.65
CA LEU A 17 -36.56 -33.79 4.41
C LEU A 17 -37.37 -34.64 3.44
N LEU A 18 -38.56 -34.15 3.07
CA LEU A 18 -39.50 -34.85 2.18
C LEU A 18 -38.93 -35.04 0.77
N ASN A 19 -38.22 -34.04 0.24
CA ASN A 19 -37.70 -34.00 -1.12
C ASN A 19 -36.15 -34.10 -1.18
N ALA A 20 -35.56 -34.92 -0.31
CA ALA A 20 -34.12 -35.12 -0.18
C ALA A 20 -33.41 -35.42 -1.52
N ASP A 21 -33.96 -36.35 -2.30
CA ASP A 21 -33.38 -36.75 -3.59
C ASP A 21 -33.45 -35.62 -4.61
N GLN A 22 -34.55 -34.85 -4.63
CA GLN A 22 -34.70 -33.70 -5.53
C GLN A 22 -33.70 -32.60 -5.20
N LEU A 23 -33.47 -32.29 -3.92
CA LEU A 23 -32.47 -31.30 -3.52
C LEU A 23 -31.06 -31.74 -3.91
N LYS A 24 -30.70 -33.00 -3.65
CA LYS A 24 -29.38 -33.53 -3.97
C LYS A 24 -29.12 -33.56 -5.47
N ALA A 25 -30.12 -33.96 -6.26
CA ALA A 25 -30.07 -33.93 -7.72
C ALA A 25 -29.95 -32.49 -8.25
N GLY A 26 -30.71 -31.54 -7.68
CA GLY A 26 -30.64 -30.13 -8.04
C GLY A 26 -29.27 -29.51 -7.80
N ILE A 27 -28.65 -29.79 -6.64
CA ILE A 27 -27.27 -29.35 -6.35
C ILE A 27 -26.29 -29.96 -7.37
N ALA A 28 -26.38 -31.26 -7.63
CA ALA A 28 -25.50 -31.93 -8.59
C ALA A 28 -25.61 -31.33 -10.00
N GLN A 29 -26.84 -31.13 -10.49
CA GLN A 29 -27.11 -30.59 -11.80
C GLN A 29 -26.59 -29.16 -11.95
N ARG A 30 -26.83 -28.30 -10.96
CA ARG A 30 -26.33 -26.91 -10.98
C ARG A 30 -24.81 -26.86 -10.91
N SER A 31 -24.20 -27.70 -10.09
CA SER A 31 -22.74 -27.78 -9.97
C SER A 31 -22.08 -28.24 -11.27
N GLN A 32 -22.66 -29.26 -11.93
CA GLN A 32 -22.23 -29.69 -13.26
C GLN A 32 -22.44 -28.61 -14.32
N GLY A 33 -23.59 -27.92 -14.30
CA GLY A 33 -23.90 -26.85 -15.23
C GLY A 33 -22.95 -25.65 -15.14
N ARG A 34 -22.41 -25.36 -13.94
CA ARG A 34 -21.37 -24.34 -13.73
C ARG A 34 -19.95 -24.80 -14.07
N GLY A 35 -19.72 -26.12 -14.13
CA GLY A 35 -18.37 -26.68 -14.26
C GLY A 35 -17.54 -26.58 -12.98
N ASP A 36 -18.17 -26.67 -11.81
CA ASP A 36 -17.46 -26.60 -10.52
C ASP A 36 -16.41 -27.72 -10.42
N GLU A 37 -15.24 -27.43 -9.85
CA GLU A 37 -14.17 -28.42 -9.67
C GLU A 37 -14.59 -29.53 -8.67
N GLY A 38 -14.01 -30.73 -8.81
CA GLY A 38 -14.38 -31.92 -8.01
C GLY A 38 -14.44 -31.71 -6.49
N PRO A 39 -13.49 -30.98 -5.85
CA PRO A 39 -13.56 -30.65 -4.44
C PRO A 39 -14.76 -29.77 -4.07
N VAL A 40 -15.13 -28.80 -4.90
CA VAL A 40 -16.28 -27.90 -4.69
C VAL A 40 -17.58 -28.69 -4.83
N GLN A 41 -17.71 -29.50 -5.89
CA GLN A 41 -18.87 -30.37 -6.10
C GLN A 41 -19.08 -31.33 -4.92
N SER A 42 -18.00 -31.98 -4.47
CA SER A 42 -18.03 -32.90 -3.33
C SER A 42 -18.42 -32.19 -2.03
N TRP A 43 -17.95 -30.96 -1.84
CA TRP A 43 -18.30 -30.14 -0.69
C TRP A 43 -19.79 -29.75 -0.70
N LEU A 44 -20.32 -29.30 -1.84
CA LEU A 44 -21.74 -28.94 -1.98
C LEU A 44 -22.66 -30.13 -1.71
N LEU A 45 -22.37 -31.29 -2.30
CA LEU A 45 -23.19 -32.50 -2.11
C LEU A 45 -23.12 -33.08 -0.69
N ASN A 46 -22.16 -32.64 0.12
CA ASN A 46 -21.97 -33.09 1.48
C ASN A 46 -22.40 -32.01 2.49
N HIS A 47 -21.63 -30.93 2.60
CA HIS A 47 -21.80 -29.91 3.64
C HIS A 47 -22.95 -28.95 3.36
N PHE A 48 -23.14 -28.50 2.13
CA PHE A 48 -24.28 -27.66 1.78
C PHE A 48 -25.58 -28.44 1.86
N TYR A 49 -25.65 -29.66 1.34
CA TYR A 49 -26.81 -30.56 1.51
C TYR A 49 -27.16 -30.78 3.00
N ARG A 50 -26.19 -31.09 3.86
CA ARG A 50 -26.43 -31.25 5.30
C ARG A 50 -26.95 -29.98 5.96
N HIS A 51 -26.47 -28.82 5.51
CA HIS A 51 -26.96 -27.52 5.97
C HIS A 51 -28.39 -27.25 5.53
N LEU A 52 -28.75 -27.57 4.28
CA LEU A 52 -30.13 -27.48 3.82
C LEU A 52 -31.07 -28.32 4.68
N VAL A 53 -30.69 -29.57 4.97
CA VAL A 53 -31.50 -30.45 5.82
C VAL A 53 -31.63 -29.93 7.24
N GLY A 54 -30.51 -29.51 7.86
CA GLY A 54 -30.47 -29.24 9.29
C GLY A 54 -30.83 -27.81 9.70
N ASN A 55 -30.47 -26.80 8.90
CA ASN A 55 -30.38 -25.42 9.38
C ASN A 55 -30.94 -24.36 8.41
N PHE A 56 -31.21 -24.72 7.16
CA PHE A 56 -31.68 -23.74 6.18
C PHE A 56 -33.12 -23.32 6.47
N GLU A 57 -33.33 -22.01 6.39
CA GLU A 57 -34.64 -21.39 6.33
C GLU A 57 -34.67 -20.53 5.06
N PRO A 58 -35.78 -20.50 4.31
CA PRO A 58 -37.10 -21.03 4.63
C PRO A 58 -37.26 -22.53 4.35
N ALA A 59 -37.74 -23.27 5.35
CA ALA A 59 -38.19 -24.65 5.19
C ALA A 59 -39.70 -24.76 5.48
N ARG A 60 -40.48 -25.29 4.53
CA ARG A 60 -41.93 -25.48 4.69
C ARG A 60 -42.17 -26.70 5.59
N PRO A 61 -42.76 -26.56 6.79
CA PRO A 61 -43.16 -27.71 7.58
C PRO A 61 -44.34 -28.44 6.92
N ILE A 62 -44.37 -29.76 7.06
CA ILE A 62 -45.39 -30.64 6.49
C ILE A 62 -46.07 -31.40 7.63
N PHE A 63 -47.39 -31.21 7.78
CA PHE A 63 -48.19 -31.70 8.90
C PHE A 63 -49.16 -32.82 8.51
N SER A 64 -49.37 -33.06 7.21
CA SER A 64 -50.30 -34.09 6.74
C SER A 64 -49.81 -34.82 5.48
N LEU A 65 -50.44 -35.97 5.19
CA LEU A 65 -50.22 -36.70 3.93
C LEU A 65 -50.65 -35.88 2.71
N GLU A 66 -51.73 -35.10 2.83
CA GLU A 66 -52.22 -34.23 1.75
C GLU A 66 -51.22 -33.11 1.45
N GLU A 67 -50.65 -32.47 2.47
CA GLU A 67 -49.60 -31.47 2.31
C GLU A 67 -48.33 -32.08 1.69
N ALA A 68 -47.97 -33.31 2.07
CA ALA A 68 -46.84 -34.01 1.49
C ALA A 68 -47.04 -34.31 -0.01
N ALA A 69 -48.25 -34.76 -0.39
CA ALA A 69 -48.59 -35.03 -1.79
C ALA A 69 -48.59 -33.74 -2.62
N SER A 70 -49.16 -32.67 -2.08
CA SER A 70 -49.15 -31.34 -2.68
C SER A 70 -47.72 -30.81 -2.87
N ALA A 71 -46.85 -30.94 -1.85
CA ALA A 71 -45.47 -30.45 -1.92
C ALA A 71 -44.58 -31.24 -2.91
N LEU A 72 -44.84 -32.54 -3.09
CA LEU A 72 -44.14 -33.37 -4.08
C LEU A 72 -44.76 -33.29 -5.49
N GLY A 73 -45.97 -32.72 -5.62
CA GLY A 73 -46.73 -32.71 -6.87
C GLY A 73 -47.12 -34.12 -7.33
N SER A 74 -47.31 -35.06 -6.40
CA SER A 74 -47.58 -36.46 -6.72
C SER A 74 -48.47 -37.13 -5.65
N ASP A 75 -49.49 -37.85 -6.11
CA ASP A 75 -50.38 -38.65 -5.25
C ASP A 75 -49.70 -39.94 -4.74
N THR A 76 -48.55 -40.32 -5.32
CA THR A 76 -47.77 -41.49 -4.89
C THR A 76 -46.68 -41.08 -3.90
N LEU A 77 -46.96 -41.23 -2.60
CA LEU A 77 -46.01 -40.92 -1.54
C LEU A 77 -45.08 -42.10 -1.20
N PRO A 78 -43.81 -41.85 -0.83
CA PRO A 78 -42.93 -42.89 -0.30
C PRO A 78 -43.50 -43.55 0.96
N ALA A 79 -43.35 -44.87 1.09
CA ALA A 79 -43.93 -45.65 2.19
C ALA A 79 -43.50 -45.16 3.59
N TRP A 80 -42.31 -44.58 3.72
CA TRP A 80 -41.81 -44.05 4.98
C TRP A 80 -42.58 -42.81 5.47
N VAL A 81 -43.19 -42.03 4.58
CA VAL A 81 -43.94 -40.81 4.93
C VAL A 81 -45.20 -41.16 5.72
N ALA A 82 -45.94 -42.19 5.28
CA ALA A 82 -47.08 -42.72 6.03
C ALA A 82 -46.65 -43.31 7.39
N GLY A 83 -45.47 -43.93 7.45
CA GLY A 83 -44.87 -44.40 8.70
C GLY A 83 -44.53 -43.26 9.67
N HIS A 84 -44.01 -42.14 9.16
CA HIS A 84 -43.67 -40.95 9.95
C HIS A 84 -44.91 -40.34 10.61
N PHE A 85 -46.01 -40.14 9.87
CA PHE A 85 -47.24 -39.60 10.45
C PHE A 85 -47.90 -40.53 11.48
N LYS A 86 -47.83 -41.86 11.27
CA LYS A 86 -48.28 -42.84 12.28
C LYS A 86 -47.44 -42.75 13.55
N ALA A 87 -46.13 -42.62 13.42
CA ALA A 87 -45.23 -42.46 14.57
C ALA A 87 -45.45 -41.11 15.28
N ALA A 88 -45.68 -40.03 14.53
CA ALA A 88 -45.98 -38.71 15.08
C ALA A 88 -47.31 -38.70 15.85
N ALA A 89 -48.37 -39.31 15.30
CA ALA A 89 -49.66 -39.46 15.97
C ALA A 89 -49.54 -40.28 17.27
N LYS A 90 -48.75 -41.36 17.25
CA LYS A 90 -48.47 -42.16 18.45
C LYS A 90 -47.71 -41.35 19.51
N ALA A 91 -46.66 -40.64 19.11
CA ALA A 91 -45.89 -39.78 20.00
C ALA A 91 -46.73 -38.66 20.62
N LEU A 92 -47.71 -38.13 19.89
CA LEU A 92 -48.67 -37.14 20.40
C LEU A 92 -49.60 -37.75 21.46
N SER A 93 -50.10 -38.97 21.23
CA SER A 93 -50.95 -39.70 22.20
C SER A 93 -50.22 -40.12 23.48
N GLU A 94 -48.89 -40.27 23.41
CA GLU A 94 -48.02 -40.61 24.55
C GLU A 94 -47.43 -39.35 25.23
N GLU A 95 -47.93 -38.15 24.93
CA GLU A 95 -47.44 -36.85 25.45
C GLU A 95 -45.93 -36.62 25.23
N ARG A 96 -45.38 -37.16 24.14
CA ARG A 96 -43.96 -37.03 23.74
C ARG A 96 -43.82 -36.36 22.36
N PRO A 97 -44.31 -35.12 22.17
CA PRO A 97 -44.35 -34.47 20.85
C PRO A 97 -42.96 -34.26 20.22
N ASN A 98 -41.89 -34.20 21.01
CA ASN A 98 -40.52 -34.01 20.54
C ASN A 98 -39.79 -35.33 20.20
N ALA A 99 -40.47 -36.49 20.29
CA ALA A 99 -39.85 -37.79 19.99
C ALA A 99 -39.68 -38.05 18.48
N VAL A 100 -40.38 -37.30 17.63
CA VAL A 100 -40.31 -37.43 16.17
C VAL A 100 -39.78 -36.14 15.56
N ALA A 101 -38.72 -36.24 14.76
CA ALA A 101 -38.16 -35.11 14.06
C ALA A 101 -39.18 -34.51 13.07
N PRO A 102 -39.29 -33.17 12.97
CA PRO A 102 -40.21 -32.51 12.06
C PRO A 102 -39.94 -32.91 10.61
N LEU A 103 -41.01 -33.02 9.82
CA LEU A 103 -40.96 -33.24 8.38
C LEU A 103 -41.04 -31.89 7.68
N VAL A 104 -40.09 -31.60 6.80
CA VAL A 104 -40.00 -30.35 6.05
C VAL A 104 -39.81 -30.58 4.56
N TRP A 105 -40.18 -29.58 3.76
CA TRP A 105 -39.94 -29.50 2.34
C TRP A 105 -39.22 -28.18 2.02
N ILE A 106 -38.24 -28.22 1.12
CA ILE A 106 -37.48 -27.04 0.70
C ILE A 106 -37.58 -26.91 -0.81
N ASP A 107 -37.93 -25.72 -1.31
CA ASP A 107 -37.96 -25.45 -2.75
C ASP A 107 -36.54 -25.54 -3.35
N PRO A 108 -36.23 -26.52 -4.22
CA PRO A 108 -34.91 -26.65 -4.84
C PRO A 108 -34.51 -25.49 -5.74
N LEU A 109 -35.49 -24.67 -6.15
CA LEU A 109 -35.32 -23.50 -7.01
C LEU A 109 -35.63 -22.18 -6.29
N GLY A 110 -35.83 -22.23 -4.97
CA GLY A 110 -36.10 -21.04 -4.17
C GLY A 110 -34.95 -20.02 -4.26
N PRO A 111 -35.22 -18.72 -4.44
CA PRO A 111 -34.19 -17.72 -4.68
C PRO A 111 -33.15 -17.61 -3.55
N GLN A 112 -33.57 -17.79 -2.30
CA GLN A 112 -32.68 -17.73 -1.14
C GLN A 112 -31.72 -18.93 -1.08
N LEU A 113 -32.19 -20.12 -1.47
CA LEU A 113 -31.33 -21.30 -1.58
C LEU A 113 -30.27 -21.08 -2.66
N LEU A 114 -30.70 -20.60 -3.83
CA LEU A 114 -29.81 -20.32 -4.95
C LEU A 114 -28.78 -19.22 -4.61
N GLN A 115 -29.18 -18.20 -3.86
CA GLN A 115 -28.28 -17.15 -3.37
C GLN A 115 -27.24 -17.71 -2.39
N HIS A 116 -27.65 -18.51 -1.40
CA HIS A 116 -26.73 -19.17 -0.47
C HIS A 116 -25.74 -20.09 -1.21
N GLU A 117 -26.22 -20.84 -2.20
CA GLU A 117 -25.36 -21.68 -3.03
C GLU A 117 -24.34 -20.84 -3.81
N ALA A 118 -24.76 -19.74 -4.44
CA ALA A 118 -23.88 -18.86 -5.20
C ALA A 118 -22.77 -18.26 -4.33
N VAL A 119 -23.11 -17.75 -3.15
CA VAL A 119 -22.15 -17.22 -2.17
C VAL A 119 -21.11 -18.27 -1.77
N LEU A 120 -21.56 -19.50 -1.51
CA LEU A 120 -20.67 -20.59 -1.14
C LEU A 120 -19.77 -21.02 -2.30
N VAL A 121 -20.30 -21.10 -3.52
CA VAL A 121 -19.50 -21.42 -4.71
C VAL A 121 -18.41 -20.39 -4.94
N GLU A 122 -18.74 -19.10 -4.83
CA GLU A 122 -17.76 -18.01 -4.91
C GLU A 122 -16.67 -18.17 -3.84
N PHE A 123 -17.07 -18.36 -2.58
CA PHE A 123 -16.14 -18.57 -1.48
C PHE A 123 -15.22 -19.77 -1.73
N LEU A 124 -15.75 -20.94 -2.05
CA LEU A 124 -14.99 -22.18 -2.22
C LEU A 124 -14.02 -22.09 -3.40
N THR A 125 -14.47 -21.51 -4.52
CA THR A 125 -13.64 -21.34 -5.72
C THR A 125 -12.48 -20.39 -5.45
N SER A 126 -12.70 -19.33 -4.68
CA SER A 126 -11.65 -18.37 -4.29
C SER A 126 -10.56 -18.96 -3.38
N ARG A 127 -10.74 -20.20 -2.85
CA ARG A 127 -9.74 -20.84 -1.98
C ARG A 127 -8.61 -21.52 -2.73
N LYS A 128 -8.67 -21.61 -4.06
CA LYS A 128 -7.58 -22.13 -4.89
C LYS A 128 -6.29 -21.32 -4.65
N GLY A 129 -5.17 -21.99 -4.40
CA GLY A 129 -3.90 -21.35 -4.06
C GLY A 129 -3.80 -20.83 -2.61
N THR A 130 -4.79 -21.08 -1.75
CA THR A 130 -4.77 -20.66 -0.35
C THR A 130 -4.44 -21.83 0.59
N ALA A 131 -4.15 -21.55 1.87
CA ALA A 131 -3.89 -22.58 2.88
C ALA A 131 -5.07 -23.56 3.14
N LEU A 132 -6.26 -23.22 2.62
CA LEU A 132 -7.48 -24.04 2.67
C LEU A 132 -7.66 -24.94 1.44
N GLU A 133 -6.80 -24.80 0.42
CA GLU A 133 -6.76 -25.75 -0.68
C GLU A 133 -6.47 -27.17 -0.16
N GLY A 134 -7.26 -28.14 -0.62
CA GLY A 134 -7.19 -29.52 -0.13
C GLY A 134 -7.72 -29.76 1.29
N LYS A 135 -8.33 -28.75 1.94
CA LYS A 135 -8.93 -28.86 3.29
C LYS A 135 -10.39 -28.39 3.35
N LEU A 136 -11.02 -28.19 2.20
CA LEU A 136 -12.41 -27.72 2.11
C LEU A 136 -13.37 -28.66 2.87
N ASP A 137 -13.12 -29.97 2.80
CA ASP A 137 -13.87 -31.03 3.49
C ASP A 137 -13.90 -30.87 5.03
N ARG A 138 -12.94 -30.15 5.61
CA ARG A 138 -12.85 -29.89 7.06
C ARG A 138 -13.68 -28.70 7.54
N ILE A 139 -14.21 -27.89 6.62
CA ILE A 139 -14.98 -26.69 6.92
C ILE A 139 -16.46 -27.00 6.70
N THR A 140 -17.29 -26.79 7.72
CA THR A 140 -18.74 -26.96 7.61
C THR A 140 -19.38 -25.76 6.90
N CYS A 141 -20.59 -25.94 6.37
CA CYS A 141 -21.30 -24.85 5.70
C CYS A 141 -21.51 -23.59 6.57
N PRO A 142 -21.92 -23.69 7.86
CA PRO A 142 -21.99 -22.51 8.73
C PRO A 142 -20.63 -21.81 8.92
N GLN A 143 -19.53 -22.58 9.01
CA GLN A 143 -18.19 -22.00 9.11
C GLN A 143 -17.78 -21.28 7.82
N ALA A 144 -18.11 -21.84 6.65
CA ALA A 144 -17.84 -21.22 5.35
C ALA A 144 -18.60 -19.89 5.18
N LEU A 145 -19.89 -19.85 5.54
CA LEU A 145 -20.69 -18.62 5.53
C LEU A 145 -20.11 -17.57 6.49
N ALA A 146 -19.79 -17.94 7.73
CA ALA A 146 -19.21 -17.02 8.70
C ALA A 146 -17.84 -16.46 8.27
N LEU A 147 -17.01 -17.28 7.61
CA LEU A 147 -15.74 -16.84 7.03
C LEU A 147 -15.97 -15.85 5.88
N TRP A 148 -16.89 -16.17 4.97
CA TRP A 148 -17.25 -15.28 3.86
C TRP A 148 -17.80 -13.93 4.35
N GLU A 149 -18.72 -13.94 5.32
CA GLU A 149 -19.28 -12.73 5.93
C GLU A 149 -18.19 -11.89 6.61
N LYS A 150 -17.28 -12.54 7.35
CA LYS A 150 -16.15 -11.85 8.00
C LYS A 150 -15.21 -11.22 6.98
N GLU A 151 -14.87 -11.93 5.91
CA GLU A 151 -14.04 -11.40 4.81
C GLU A 151 -14.72 -10.21 4.13
N HIS A 152 -16.02 -10.32 3.83
CA HIS A 152 -16.80 -9.24 3.23
C HIS A 152 -16.96 -8.04 4.14
N ALA A 153 -17.21 -8.24 5.44
CA ALA A 153 -17.26 -7.16 6.42
C ALA A 153 -15.90 -6.45 6.55
N GLN A 154 -14.79 -7.19 6.49
CA GLN A 154 -13.44 -6.60 6.49
C GLN A 154 -13.18 -5.80 5.21
N MET A 155 -13.59 -6.31 4.05
CA MET A 155 -13.50 -5.58 2.79
C MET A 155 -14.35 -4.31 2.81
N ALA A 156 -15.61 -4.41 3.26
CA ALA A 156 -16.50 -3.27 3.41
C ALA A 156 -15.92 -2.22 4.36
N ALA A 157 -15.41 -2.63 5.53
CA ALA A 157 -14.76 -1.74 6.48
C ALA A 157 -13.50 -1.07 5.87
N ARG A 158 -12.70 -1.80 5.07
CA ARG A 158 -11.55 -1.22 4.36
C ARG A 158 -11.99 -0.20 3.32
N VAL A 159 -13.05 -0.49 2.55
CA VAL A 159 -13.61 0.43 1.56
C VAL A 159 -14.19 1.68 2.23
N GLU A 160 -14.85 1.55 3.38
CA GLU A 160 -15.27 2.68 4.23
C GLU A 160 -14.08 3.45 4.80
N GLN A 161 -12.97 2.77 5.05
CA GLN A 161 -11.69 3.39 5.40
C GLN A 161 -10.99 4.05 4.21
N GLY A 162 -11.57 3.97 3.00
CA GLY A 162 -11.06 4.63 1.79
C GLY A 162 -10.16 3.74 0.94
N TRP A 163 -10.08 2.44 1.23
CA TRP A 163 -9.36 1.50 0.38
C TRP A 163 -10.02 1.39 -1.00
N ARG A 164 -9.17 1.33 -2.03
CA ARG A 164 -9.53 1.12 -3.43
C ARG A 164 -8.56 0.10 -4.01
N GLN A 165 -9.00 -0.64 -5.02
CA GLN A 165 -8.10 -1.44 -5.83
C GLN A 165 -7.48 -0.54 -6.89
N SER A 166 -6.17 -0.68 -7.11
CA SER A 166 -5.50 -0.01 -8.21
C SER A 166 -5.97 -0.53 -9.56
N SER A 167 -6.08 0.36 -10.55
CA SER A 167 -6.43 0.01 -11.92
C SER A 167 -5.42 0.55 -12.92
N ALA A 168 -4.95 -0.32 -13.82
CA ALA A 168 -4.10 0.07 -14.95
C ALA A 168 -4.80 1.07 -15.90
N ASP A 169 -6.13 1.12 -15.92
CA ASP A 169 -6.90 2.07 -16.73
C ASP A 169 -6.78 3.52 -16.24
N ALA A 170 -6.27 3.74 -15.02
CA ALA A 170 -5.99 5.05 -14.45
C ALA A 170 -4.52 5.49 -14.61
N LEU A 171 -3.67 4.68 -15.27
CA LEU A 171 -2.22 4.82 -15.19
C LEU A 171 -1.55 4.71 -16.56
N ASP A 172 -0.58 5.59 -16.83
CA ASP A 172 0.32 5.48 -17.98
C ASP A 172 1.71 5.09 -17.53
N LEU A 173 2.29 4.03 -18.12
CA LEU A 173 3.68 3.66 -17.89
C LEU A 173 4.60 4.71 -18.53
N THR A 174 5.45 5.33 -17.73
CA THR A 174 6.36 6.40 -18.19
C THR A 174 7.81 5.94 -18.27
N LEU A 175 8.26 5.13 -17.31
CA LEU A 175 9.61 4.58 -17.30
C LEU A 175 9.64 3.22 -16.61
N ALA A 176 10.18 2.22 -17.30
CA ALA A 176 10.49 0.92 -16.71
C ALA A 176 11.89 0.93 -16.09
N CYS A 177 11.99 0.49 -14.83
CA CYS A 177 13.24 0.22 -14.13
C CYS A 177 13.45 -1.30 -14.00
N ALA A 178 14.51 -1.73 -13.31
CA ALA A 178 14.83 -3.16 -13.17
C ALA A 178 13.73 -3.91 -12.38
N ASP A 179 13.37 -3.38 -11.22
CA ASP A 179 12.42 -4.02 -10.28
C ASP A 179 11.12 -3.21 -10.10
N HIS A 180 11.05 -2.02 -10.72
CA HIS A 180 9.97 -1.06 -10.53
C HIS A 180 9.54 -0.41 -11.84
N ASN A 181 8.39 0.23 -11.82
CA ASN A 181 7.86 1.02 -12.92
C ASN A 181 7.40 2.38 -12.39
N TRP A 182 7.76 3.45 -13.11
CA TRP A 182 7.12 4.74 -12.94
C TRP A 182 5.85 4.78 -13.77
N VAL A 183 4.76 5.18 -13.12
CA VAL A 183 3.47 5.40 -13.77
C VAL A 183 3.00 6.81 -13.49
N GLU A 184 2.34 7.44 -14.47
CA GLU A 184 1.64 8.71 -14.34
C GLU A 184 0.15 8.44 -14.14
N LEU A 185 -0.49 9.19 -13.23
CA LEU A 185 -1.94 9.14 -13.05
C LEU A 185 -2.62 9.90 -14.19
N ARG A 186 -3.53 9.23 -14.91
CA ARG A 186 -4.23 9.76 -16.08
C ARG A 186 -5.28 10.81 -15.69
N PRO A 187 -5.13 12.08 -16.11
CA PRO A 187 -6.08 13.14 -15.77
C PRO A 187 -7.52 12.89 -16.24
N GLN A 188 -7.68 12.29 -17.42
CA GLN A 188 -9.00 12.09 -18.04
C GLN A 188 -9.66 10.75 -17.64
N SER A 189 -8.98 9.93 -16.83
CA SER A 189 -9.54 8.64 -16.43
C SER A 189 -10.65 8.83 -15.40
N PRO A 190 -11.84 8.20 -15.58
CA PRO A 190 -12.88 8.21 -14.54
C PRO A 190 -12.44 7.51 -13.25
N LEU A 191 -11.33 6.77 -13.30
CA LEU A 191 -10.74 6.06 -12.18
C LEU A 191 -9.62 6.85 -11.47
N LEU A 192 -9.28 8.06 -11.93
CA LEU A 192 -8.22 8.90 -11.36
C LEU A 192 -8.37 9.05 -9.85
N ARG A 193 -9.53 9.53 -9.38
CA ARG A 193 -9.75 9.77 -7.95
C ARG A 193 -9.67 8.49 -7.12
N ALA A 194 -10.09 7.35 -7.69
CA ALA A 194 -9.99 6.05 -7.02
C ALA A 194 -8.53 5.60 -6.89
N GLU A 195 -7.73 5.85 -7.92
CA GLU A 195 -6.30 5.60 -7.93
C GLU A 195 -5.54 6.49 -6.94
N MET A 196 -5.91 7.77 -6.85
CA MET A 196 -5.37 8.69 -5.83
C MET A 196 -5.72 8.23 -4.41
N ALA A 197 -6.93 7.73 -4.17
CA ALA A 197 -7.32 7.16 -2.88
C ALA A 197 -6.53 5.89 -2.55
N PHE A 198 -6.30 5.01 -3.54
CA PHE A 198 -5.42 3.85 -3.40
C PHE A 198 -3.99 4.26 -3.02
N GLU A 199 -3.39 5.21 -3.76
CA GLU A 199 -2.07 5.77 -3.48
C GLU A 199 -2.03 6.28 -2.04
N SER A 200 -2.99 7.14 -1.66
CA SER A 200 -3.09 7.70 -0.31
C SER A 200 -3.16 6.66 0.79
N TYR A 201 -3.94 5.59 0.59
CA TYR A 201 -4.09 4.51 1.56
C TYR A 201 -2.78 3.74 1.74
N VAL A 202 -2.14 3.34 0.64
CA VAL A 202 -0.95 2.48 0.66
C VAL A 202 0.29 3.27 1.05
N MET A 203 0.41 4.51 0.62
CA MET A 203 1.51 5.41 0.93
C MET A 203 1.34 6.14 2.25
N ARG A 204 0.12 6.20 2.81
CA ARG A 204 -0.22 6.94 4.04
C ARG A 204 0.16 8.42 3.97
N HIS A 205 -0.24 9.07 2.89
CA HIS A 205 -0.05 10.50 2.62
C HIS A 205 -1.36 11.13 2.11
N CYS A 206 -1.37 12.44 1.85
CA CYS A 206 -2.60 13.22 1.72
C CYS A 206 -3.18 13.34 0.30
N LEU A 207 -2.52 12.78 -0.72
CA LEU A 207 -2.87 12.97 -2.13
C LEU A 207 -4.35 12.74 -2.46
N GLY A 208 -4.90 11.59 -2.05
CA GLY A 208 -6.31 11.19 -2.19
C GLY A 208 -7.06 11.09 -0.87
N GLN A 209 -6.76 11.95 0.11
CA GLN A 209 -7.53 12.03 1.36
C GLN A 209 -8.84 12.78 1.14
N PHE A 210 -9.84 12.07 0.63
CA PHE A 210 -11.18 12.60 0.43
C PHE A 210 -12.00 12.58 1.72
N ALA A 211 -12.79 13.63 1.94
CA ALA A 211 -13.72 13.70 3.07
C ALA A 211 -14.86 12.69 2.89
N ASN A 212 -15.45 12.63 1.70
CA ASN A 212 -16.38 11.58 1.31
C ASN A 212 -15.62 10.45 0.61
N ARG A 213 -15.25 9.43 1.38
CA ARG A 213 -14.49 8.27 0.88
C ARG A 213 -15.26 7.38 -0.09
N ARG A 214 -16.59 7.49 -0.20
CA ARG A 214 -17.38 6.73 -1.18
C ARG A 214 -17.45 7.47 -2.51
N ALA A 215 -17.84 8.74 -2.47
CA ALA A 215 -17.94 9.59 -3.66
C ALA A 215 -16.59 10.11 -4.17
N LEU A 216 -15.53 10.02 -3.35
CA LEU A 216 -14.19 10.55 -3.65
C LEU A 216 -14.23 12.06 -3.91
N THR A 217 -14.90 12.78 -3.00
CA THR A 217 -15.06 14.24 -3.03
C THR A 217 -14.78 14.85 -1.66
N GLY A 218 -14.53 16.15 -1.63
CA GLY A 218 -14.20 16.95 -0.46
C GLY A 218 -12.84 16.64 0.16
N GLY A 219 -12.46 17.42 1.17
CA GLY A 219 -11.20 17.24 1.90
C GLY A 219 -9.97 17.73 1.12
N TYR A 220 -8.77 17.35 1.60
CA TYR A 220 -7.52 17.76 0.96
C TYR A 220 -7.32 17.12 -0.42
N GLY A 221 -7.79 15.88 -0.59
CA GLY A 221 -7.65 15.15 -1.85
C GLY A 221 -8.40 15.78 -3.02
N GLU A 222 -9.47 16.54 -2.78
CA GLU A 222 -10.21 17.23 -3.85
C GLU A 222 -9.34 18.24 -4.58
N ARG A 223 -8.52 19.03 -3.86
CA ARG A 223 -7.65 20.02 -4.50
C ARG A 223 -6.60 19.40 -5.42
N TYR A 224 -6.02 18.28 -4.99
CA TYR A 224 -5.07 17.54 -5.82
C TYR A 224 -5.76 16.91 -7.03
N ALA A 225 -6.95 16.32 -6.82
CA ALA A 225 -7.71 15.71 -7.91
C ALA A 225 -8.08 16.75 -8.97
N GLU A 226 -8.61 17.90 -8.55
CA GLU A 226 -8.95 19.01 -9.44
C GLU A 226 -7.73 19.55 -10.18
N ALA A 227 -6.58 19.69 -9.52
CA ALA A 227 -5.35 20.16 -10.16
C ALA A 227 -4.86 19.19 -11.25
N VAL A 228 -4.97 17.88 -10.99
CA VAL A 228 -4.63 16.86 -12.00
C VAL A 228 -5.65 16.88 -13.13
N GLU A 229 -6.95 16.88 -12.82
CA GLU A 229 -8.06 16.93 -13.80
C GLU A 229 -7.97 18.16 -14.71
N GLN A 230 -7.59 19.31 -14.16
CA GLN A 230 -7.39 20.58 -14.88
C GLN A 230 -6.02 20.67 -15.57
N GLN A 231 -5.19 19.63 -15.46
CA GLN A 231 -3.85 19.57 -16.05
C GLN A 231 -2.95 20.74 -15.61
N SER A 232 -3.14 21.24 -14.39
CA SER A 232 -2.19 22.16 -13.73
C SER A 232 -1.19 21.41 -12.84
N MET A 233 -1.44 20.11 -12.60
CA MET A 233 -0.55 19.21 -11.88
C MET A 233 -0.42 17.86 -12.58
N ARG A 234 0.77 17.26 -12.47
CA ARG A 234 1.02 15.86 -12.87
C ARG A 234 1.45 15.07 -11.65
N VAL A 235 1.01 13.83 -11.54
CA VAL A 235 1.32 12.96 -10.40
C VAL A 235 1.85 11.63 -10.90
N PHE A 236 2.99 11.23 -10.35
CA PHE A 236 3.69 10.01 -10.72
C PHE A 236 3.88 9.13 -9.49
N SER A 237 3.91 7.83 -9.72
CA SER A 237 4.10 6.82 -8.68
C SER A 237 5.14 5.79 -9.12
N LEU A 238 6.13 5.52 -8.27
CA LEU A 238 7.06 4.40 -8.43
C LEU A 238 6.43 3.16 -7.81
N ARG A 239 6.22 2.12 -8.62
CA ARG A 239 5.51 0.90 -8.21
C ARG A 239 6.33 -0.35 -8.46
N ASP A 240 6.18 -1.35 -7.59
CA ASP A 240 6.75 -2.69 -7.82
C ASP A 240 5.91 -3.53 -8.78
N ALA A 241 6.36 -4.77 -9.03
CA ALA A 241 5.67 -5.73 -9.89
C ALA A 241 4.24 -6.09 -9.43
N GLN A 242 3.92 -5.89 -8.14
CA GLN A 242 2.59 -6.10 -7.60
C GLN A 242 1.72 -4.83 -7.67
N GLY A 243 2.25 -3.74 -8.24
CA GLY A 243 1.57 -2.46 -8.34
C GLY A 243 1.57 -1.65 -7.04
N GLN A 244 2.37 -2.03 -6.04
CA GLN A 244 2.42 -1.31 -4.77
C GLN A 244 3.30 -0.06 -4.90
N PRO A 245 2.79 1.14 -4.52
CA PRO A 245 3.55 2.37 -4.60
C PRO A 245 4.60 2.50 -3.49
N HIS A 246 5.73 3.09 -3.85
CA HIS A 246 6.90 3.33 -2.98
C HIS A 246 7.36 4.78 -2.94
N ILE A 247 7.15 5.53 -4.03
CA ILE A 247 7.38 6.98 -4.12
C ILE A 247 6.22 7.60 -4.89
N THR A 248 5.73 8.75 -4.44
CA THR A 248 4.85 9.64 -5.20
C THR A 248 5.57 10.96 -5.49
N VAL A 249 5.54 11.41 -6.74
CA VAL A 249 6.06 12.72 -7.17
C VAL A 249 4.92 13.57 -7.70
N SER A 250 4.76 14.79 -7.19
CA SER A 250 3.87 15.79 -7.79
C SER A 250 4.67 16.88 -8.50
N LEU A 251 4.21 17.26 -9.68
CA LEU A 251 4.76 18.36 -10.46
C LEU A 251 3.67 19.39 -10.75
N ILE A 252 4.00 20.66 -10.56
CA ILE A 252 3.17 21.78 -11.00
C ILE A 252 3.58 22.13 -12.42
N ILE A 253 2.59 22.36 -13.29
CA ILE A 253 2.79 22.92 -14.63
C ILE A 253 2.67 24.43 -14.51
N GLN A 254 3.76 25.14 -14.80
CA GLN A 254 3.81 26.60 -14.78
C GLN A 254 3.09 27.20 -16.00
N GLU A 255 2.79 28.50 -15.96
CA GLU A 255 2.11 29.21 -17.05
C GLU A 255 2.88 29.16 -18.38
N ASP A 256 4.21 29.10 -18.32
CA ASP A 256 5.11 28.98 -19.48
C ASP A 256 5.28 27.52 -19.95
N GLY A 257 4.62 26.57 -19.30
CA GLY A 257 4.70 25.13 -19.57
C GLY A 257 5.87 24.43 -18.87
N ALA A 258 6.73 25.14 -18.13
CA ALA A 258 7.81 24.53 -17.38
C ALA A 258 7.26 23.65 -16.24
N LEU A 259 8.00 22.58 -15.92
CA LEU A 259 7.64 21.68 -14.82
C LEU A 259 8.42 22.04 -13.56
N THR A 260 7.72 22.24 -12.45
CA THR A 260 8.35 22.38 -11.13
C THR A 260 8.01 21.16 -10.30
N VAL A 261 9.02 20.48 -9.78
CA VAL A 261 8.80 19.39 -8.82
C VAL A 261 8.36 19.99 -7.49
N GLU A 262 7.10 19.78 -7.13
CA GLU A 262 6.50 20.32 -5.92
C GLU A 262 6.85 19.44 -4.71
N GLN A 263 6.62 18.13 -4.82
CA GLN A 263 6.85 17.18 -3.73
C GLN A 263 7.39 15.84 -4.23
N VAL A 264 8.20 15.21 -3.38
CA VAL A 264 8.69 13.84 -3.58
C VAL A 264 8.52 13.09 -2.26
N LYS A 265 7.51 12.23 -2.18
CA LYS A 265 7.13 11.56 -0.93
C LYS A 265 7.28 10.06 -1.03
N GLY A 266 7.87 9.45 -0.02
CA GLY A 266 7.79 8.02 0.28
C GLY A 266 6.63 7.68 1.22
N LYS A 267 6.71 6.49 1.84
CA LYS A 267 5.73 6.03 2.83
C LYS A 267 5.61 6.99 4.01
N GLN A 268 4.39 7.14 4.54
CA GLN A 268 4.05 7.94 5.73
C GLN A 268 4.38 9.43 5.58
N ASN A 269 4.28 9.97 4.36
CA ASN A 269 4.58 11.37 4.04
C ASN A 269 6.02 11.80 4.41
N ARG A 270 6.96 10.85 4.42
CA ARG A 270 8.39 11.11 4.64
C ARG A 270 9.12 11.16 3.29
N PRO A 271 10.33 11.72 3.21
CA PRO A 271 11.17 11.57 2.04
C PRO A 271 11.42 10.09 1.69
N PRO A 272 11.66 9.75 0.42
CA PRO A 272 12.02 8.39 0.01
C PRO A 272 13.24 7.83 0.74
N ILE A 273 13.32 6.51 0.84
CA ILE A 273 14.50 5.81 1.39
C ILE A 273 15.53 5.53 0.30
N GLU A 274 16.78 5.36 0.72
CA GLU A 274 17.95 5.35 -0.15
C GLU A 274 17.93 4.30 -1.27
N ARG A 275 17.36 3.12 -1.02
CA ARG A 275 17.25 2.06 -2.02
C ARG A 275 16.53 2.48 -3.32
N TYR A 276 15.74 3.55 -3.27
CA TYR A 276 14.99 4.05 -4.43
C TYR A 276 15.62 5.28 -5.10
N PHE A 277 16.74 5.79 -4.59
CA PHE A 277 17.33 7.03 -5.11
C PHE A 277 17.76 6.92 -6.56
N GLN A 278 18.28 5.76 -6.98
CA GLN A 278 18.67 5.55 -8.36
C GLN A 278 17.47 5.60 -9.32
N ASP A 279 16.36 4.92 -8.97
CA ASP A 279 15.13 4.93 -9.77
C ASP A 279 14.49 6.33 -9.79
N LEU A 280 14.54 7.04 -8.67
CA LEU A 280 14.08 8.43 -8.58
C LEU A 280 14.92 9.38 -9.43
N LEU A 281 16.24 9.32 -9.35
CA LEU A 281 17.15 10.16 -10.15
C LEU A 281 16.99 9.88 -11.64
N ARG A 282 16.87 8.61 -12.02
CA ARG A 282 16.62 8.25 -13.42
C ARG A 282 15.34 8.90 -13.92
N PHE A 283 14.25 8.78 -13.16
CA PHE A 283 12.97 9.40 -13.52
C PHE A 283 13.03 10.92 -13.55
N LEU A 284 13.55 11.58 -12.52
CA LEU A 284 13.62 13.04 -12.48
C LEU A 284 14.43 13.61 -13.65
N ASN A 285 15.48 12.91 -14.10
CA ASN A 285 16.25 13.30 -15.29
C ASN A 285 15.56 13.00 -16.64
N THR A 286 14.42 12.30 -16.65
CA THR A 286 13.54 12.24 -17.84
C THR A 286 12.62 13.44 -17.95
N LEU A 287 12.50 14.23 -16.89
CA LEU A 287 11.61 15.39 -16.83
C LEU A 287 12.40 16.67 -17.13
N ASP A 288 11.85 17.51 -18.00
CA ASP A 288 12.38 18.85 -18.23
C ASP A 288 11.87 19.82 -17.15
N THR A 289 12.49 19.75 -15.97
CA THR A 289 12.10 20.57 -14.82
C THR A 289 12.96 21.83 -14.72
N ASP A 290 12.40 22.84 -14.08
CA ASP A 290 13.12 24.05 -13.68
C ASP A 290 14.30 23.77 -12.73
N LEU A 291 14.98 24.83 -12.26
CA LEU A 291 16.13 24.72 -11.35
C LEU A 291 15.74 24.64 -9.86
N GLN A 292 14.46 24.45 -9.52
CA GLN A 292 14.03 24.35 -8.13
C GLN A 292 14.30 22.96 -7.58
N THR A 293 14.65 22.91 -6.29
CA THR A 293 14.78 21.64 -5.55
C THR A 293 13.80 21.67 -4.38
N PRO A 294 12.81 20.77 -4.34
CA PRO A 294 11.85 20.72 -3.24
C PRO A 294 12.53 20.23 -1.95
N THR A 295 11.94 20.59 -0.81
CA THR A 295 12.51 20.28 0.52
C THR A 295 12.70 18.79 0.76
N ASP A 296 11.84 17.95 0.20
CA ASP A 296 11.96 16.49 0.29
C ASP A 296 13.24 15.98 -0.37
N CYS A 297 13.58 16.50 -1.54
CA CYS A 297 14.81 16.16 -2.26
C CYS A 297 16.03 16.67 -1.49
N ILE A 298 15.98 17.90 -0.96
CA ILE A 298 17.05 18.45 -0.12
C ILE A 298 17.30 17.56 1.11
N ALA A 299 16.25 17.09 1.78
CA ALA A 299 16.36 16.24 2.96
C ALA A 299 17.11 14.92 2.67
N ILE A 300 16.97 14.40 1.45
CA ILE A 300 17.67 13.19 1.00
C ILE A 300 18.92 13.48 0.18
N GLY A 301 19.29 14.75 -0.01
CA GLY A 301 20.48 15.19 -0.75
C GLY A 301 20.43 14.88 -2.23
N ILE A 302 19.22 14.90 -2.80
CA ILE A 302 19.01 14.98 -4.23
C ILE A 302 18.79 16.46 -4.56
N VAL A 303 19.54 16.96 -5.52
CA VAL A 303 19.53 18.39 -5.89
C VAL A 303 19.37 18.54 -7.38
N ARG A 304 18.69 19.62 -7.78
CA ARG A 304 18.62 20.05 -9.18
C ARG A 304 19.77 21.00 -9.49
N THR A 305 20.54 20.68 -10.53
CA THR A 305 21.65 21.46 -11.07
C THR A 305 21.40 21.76 -12.54
N GLU A 306 22.22 22.60 -13.18
CA GLU A 306 22.13 22.82 -14.63
C GLU A 306 22.38 21.54 -15.45
N ALA A 307 23.20 20.62 -14.94
CA ALA A 307 23.51 19.36 -15.61
C ALA A 307 22.41 18.28 -15.47
N GLY A 308 21.48 18.45 -14.53
CA GLY A 308 20.47 17.44 -14.20
C GLY A 308 20.14 17.38 -12.72
N TRP A 309 19.32 16.39 -12.36
CA TRP A 309 19.11 15.95 -10.98
C TRP A 309 20.25 15.01 -10.56
N LEU A 310 20.90 15.32 -9.45
CA LEU A 310 22.07 14.59 -8.97
C LEU A 310 22.01 14.36 -7.46
N ARG A 311 22.80 13.40 -7.00
CA ARG A 311 23.23 13.35 -5.60
C ARG A 311 24.12 14.54 -5.29
N ILE A 312 23.95 15.16 -4.12
CA ILE A 312 24.82 16.26 -3.70
C ILE A 312 26.29 15.83 -3.60
N GLU A 313 26.51 14.56 -3.24
CA GLU A 313 27.83 13.92 -3.17
C GLU A 313 28.55 13.93 -4.54
N GLU A 314 27.79 13.87 -5.65
CA GLU A 314 28.31 13.82 -7.03
C GLU A 314 28.54 15.22 -7.64
N VAL A 315 28.12 16.29 -6.96
CA VAL A 315 28.31 17.66 -7.45
C VAL A 315 29.75 18.08 -7.22
N SER A 316 30.54 18.12 -8.29
CA SER A 316 31.97 18.47 -8.26
C SER A 316 32.29 19.92 -8.66
N ASP A 317 31.40 20.57 -9.41
CA ASP A 317 31.61 21.96 -9.85
C ASP A 317 31.52 22.94 -8.66
N ALA A 318 32.58 23.74 -8.48
CA ALA A 318 32.70 24.69 -7.39
C ALA A 318 31.60 25.77 -7.41
N GLN A 319 31.18 26.24 -8.58
CA GLN A 319 30.15 27.27 -8.67
C GLN A 319 28.79 26.74 -8.22
N THR A 320 28.43 25.53 -8.65
CA THR A 320 27.19 24.84 -8.27
C THR A 320 27.20 24.46 -6.81
N GLN A 321 28.29 23.89 -6.27
CA GLN A 321 28.40 23.65 -4.83
C GLN A 321 28.22 24.95 -4.03
N THR A 322 28.84 26.05 -4.45
CA THR A 322 28.73 27.35 -3.78
C THR A 322 27.28 27.85 -3.78
N ARG A 323 26.58 27.79 -4.92
CA ARG A 323 25.16 28.17 -5.01
C ARG A 323 24.28 27.31 -4.12
N LEU A 324 24.49 25.99 -4.12
CA LEU A 324 23.70 25.05 -3.34
C LEU A 324 23.91 25.26 -1.84
N VAL A 325 25.14 25.36 -1.36
CA VAL A 325 25.43 25.58 0.07
C VAL A 325 25.04 26.99 0.52
N ALA A 326 25.14 28.01 -0.35
CA ALA A 326 24.65 29.34 -0.04
C ALA A 326 23.14 29.38 0.23
N ARG A 327 22.38 28.52 -0.47
CA ARG A 327 20.93 28.39 -0.33
C ARG A 327 20.52 27.39 0.74
N TYR A 328 21.25 26.29 0.88
CA TYR A 328 20.99 25.18 1.79
C TYR A 328 22.27 24.79 2.54
N PRO A 329 22.69 25.58 3.55
CA PRO A 329 23.94 25.36 4.27
C PRO A 329 24.08 23.95 4.88
N GLN A 330 22.95 23.37 5.30
CA GLN A 330 22.90 22.01 5.82
C GLN A 330 23.35 20.94 4.82
N LEU A 331 23.45 21.22 3.52
CA LEU A 331 23.99 20.25 2.57
C LEU A 331 25.50 20.09 2.65
N PHE A 332 26.20 20.98 3.36
CA PHE A 332 27.66 20.98 3.44
C PHE A 332 28.24 19.64 3.94
N TYR A 333 27.61 19.00 4.94
CA TYR A 333 28.12 17.75 5.51
C TYR A 333 28.11 16.56 4.53
N ARG A 334 27.44 16.73 3.39
CA ARG A 334 27.24 15.69 2.36
C ARG A 334 28.15 15.88 1.14
N LEU A 335 28.94 16.94 1.10
CA LEU A 335 29.88 17.13 0.01
C LEU A 335 31.09 16.22 0.22
N ASP A 336 31.33 15.30 -0.71
CA ASP A 336 32.50 14.42 -0.67
C ASP A 336 33.81 15.20 -0.80
N ALA A 337 33.81 16.28 -1.58
CA ALA A 337 34.94 17.17 -1.80
C ALA A 337 34.46 18.63 -1.91
N PRO A 338 34.25 19.33 -0.78
CA PRO A 338 33.84 20.73 -0.80
C PRO A 338 34.94 21.60 -1.40
N SER A 339 34.56 22.52 -2.30
CA SER A 339 35.48 23.52 -2.84
C SER A 339 35.92 24.50 -1.76
N ALA A 340 37.09 25.12 -1.93
CA ALA A 340 37.59 26.11 -0.97
C ALA A 340 36.64 27.31 -0.81
N MET A 341 35.91 27.69 -1.87
CA MET A 341 34.90 28.75 -1.81
C MET A 341 33.75 28.36 -0.88
N VAL A 342 33.28 27.11 -0.94
CA VAL A 342 32.25 26.58 -0.05
C VAL A 342 32.74 26.57 1.39
N GLU A 343 33.97 26.12 1.64
CA GLU A 343 34.55 26.10 2.98
C GLU A 343 34.67 27.53 3.56
N TRP A 344 35.08 28.52 2.76
CA TRP A 344 35.08 29.93 3.17
C TRP A 344 33.68 30.47 3.45
N LEU A 345 32.71 30.13 2.61
CA LEU A 345 31.31 30.52 2.78
C LEU A 345 30.74 30.00 4.10
N VAL A 346 31.00 28.73 4.42
CA VAL A 346 30.58 28.09 5.68
C VAL A 346 31.31 28.72 6.86
N ALA A 347 32.62 28.94 6.77
CA ALA A 347 33.41 29.62 7.80
C ALA A 347 32.82 31.00 8.15
N ALA A 348 32.36 31.75 7.14
CA ALA A 348 31.84 33.09 7.31
C ALA A 348 30.40 33.14 7.85
N ARG A 349 29.55 32.16 7.52
CA ARG A 349 28.11 32.19 7.84
C ARG A 349 27.67 31.25 8.95
N GLN A 350 28.29 30.08 9.04
CA GLN A 350 27.88 28.96 9.90
C GLN A 350 29.10 28.14 10.30
N SER A 351 30.01 28.76 11.03
CA SER A 351 31.30 28.18 11.37
C SER A 351 31.20 26.87 12.17
N ASP A 352 30.09 26.64 12.87
CA ASP A 352 29.85 25.42 13.65
C ASP A 352 29.81 24.16 12.77
N LEU A 353 29.37 24.28 11.51
CA LEU A 353 29.39 23.17 10.57
C LEU A 353 30.82 22.68 10.27
N LEU A 354 31.83 23.52 10.46
CA LEU A 354 33.24 23.12 10.31
C LEU A 354 33.70 22.19 11.44
N LEU A 355 32.98 22.15 12.57
CA LEU A 355 33.25 21.19 13.64
C LEU A 355 32.80 19.78 13.24
N GLU A 356 31.77 19.68 12.40
CA GLU A 356 31.28 18.39 11.87
C GLU A 356 32.12 17.93 10.67
N VAL A 357 32.44 18.86 9.76
CA VAL A 357 33.31 18.61 8.60
C VAL A 357 34.47 19.58 8.62
N ALA A 358 35.61 19.09 9.11
CA ALA A 358 36.84 19.87 9.15
C ALA A 358 37.21 20.37 7.74
N PRO A 359 37.57 21.66 7.59
CA PRO A 359 37.96 22.21 6.30
C PRO A 359 39.15 21.43 5.73
N ARG A 360 39.22 21.27 4.42
CA ARG A 360 40.31 20.59 3.70
C ARG A 360 41.30 21.59 3.11
N ALA A 361 40.83 22.76 2.67
CA ALA A 361 41.67 23.80 2.10
C ALA A 361 42.64 24.34 3.17
N PRO A 362 43.97 24.33 2.91
CA PRO A 362 44.97 24.76 3.90
C PRO A 362 44.75 26.19 4.42
N SER A 363 44.32 27.09 3.55
CA SER A 363 44.03 28.49 3.90
C SER A 363 42.84 28.61 4.86
N VAL A 364 41.76 27.87 4.61
CA VAL A 364 40.57 27.85 5.48
C VAL A 364 40.92 27.20 6.81
N LYS A 365 41.54 26.01 6.80
CA LYS A 365 42.03 25.31 8.00
C LYS A 365 42.80 26.24 8.92
N TYR A 366 43.74 26.99 8.34
CA TYR A 366 44.53 27.94 9.10
C TYR A 366 43.64 29.05 9.66
N ALA A 367 42.85 29.72 8.82
CA ALA A 367 42.01 30.85 9.25
C ALA A 367 41.02 30.47 10.37
N THR A 368 40.46 29.27 10.31
CA THR A 368 39.45 28.78 11.27
C THR A 368 40.05 28.01 12.44
N ARG A 369 41.39 27.92 12.58
CA ARG A 369 42.07 27.15 13.64
C ARG A 369 41.64 27.50 15.07
N HIS A 370 41.25 28.74 15.29
CA HIS A 370 40.80 29.25 16.58
C HIS A 370 39.46 28.64 17.02
N ILE A 371 38.65 28.14 16.07
CA ILE A 371 37.40 27.42 16.33
C ILE A 371 37.69 26.05 16.96
N PHE A 372 38.80 25.42 16.59
CA PHE A 372 39.17 24.07 17.05
C PHE A 372 40.04 24.06 18.31
N LYS A 373 40.58 25.20 18.74
CA LYS A 373 41.49 25.30 19.90
C LYS A 373 40.84 26.07 21.04
N LYS A 374 40.87 25.52 22.27
CA LYS A 374 40.39 26.18 23.50
C LYS A 374 41.17 27.44 23.89
N SER A 375 42.38 27.63 23.36
CA SER A 375 43.17 28.85 23.55
C SER A 375 43.53 29.40 22.17
N PRO A 376 43.08 30.62 21.83
CA PRO A 376 43.03 31.03 20.43
C PRO A 376 44.40 31.38 19.83
N TRP A 377 45.45 31.60 20.63
CA TRP A 377 46.75 32.07 20.12
C TRP A 377 47.92 31.58 21.00
N PRO A 378 48.88 30.79 20.46
CA PRO A 378 50.19 30.64 21.07
C PRO A 378 50.89 32.01 21.15
N GLN A 379 51.68 32.26 22.19
CA GLN A 379 52.54 33.44 22.25
C GLN A 379 53.58 33.37 21.12
N PRO A 380 53.74 34.41 20.29
CA PRO A 380 54.75 34.42 19.23
C PRO A 380 56.16 34.27 19.81
N HIS A 381 56.97 33.36 19.25
CA HIS A 381 58.41 33.37 19.50
C HIS A 381 59.04 34.56 18.77
N ALA A 382 59.88 35.33 19.44
CA ALA A 382 60.46 36.58 18.92
C ALA A 382 61.23 36.42 17.59
N ASP A 383 61.74 35.22 17.30
CA ASP A 383 62.52 34.91 16.10
C ASP A 383 61.72 34.14 15.02
N ALA A 384 60.40 34.00 15.18
CA ALA A 384 59.58 33.28 14.20
C ALA A 384 59.38 34.11 12.91
N PRO A 385 59.49 33.50 11.71
CA PRO A 385 59.20 34.19 10.46
C PRO A 385 57.75 34.71 10.43
N SER A 386 57.57 35.97 10.02
CA SER A 386 56.26 36.62 9.88
C SER A 386 55.71 36.41 8.48
N TYR A 387 54.59 35.71 8.38
CA TYR A 387 53.86 35.50 7.12
C TYR A 387 52.75 36.53 6.99
N ARG A 388 52.57 37.11 5.79
CA ARG A 388 51.55 38.13 5.52
C ARG A 388 50.78 37.84 4.24
N THR A 389 49.50 38.17 4.23
CA THR A 389 48.66 38.16 3.03
C THR A 389 47.80 39.43 3.04
N GLU A 390 47.86 40.22 1.97
CA GLU A 390 47.08 41.48 1.84
C GLU A 390 47.21 42.42 3.06
N GLY A 391 48.41 42.48 3.66
CA GLY A 391 48.68 43.31 4.84
C GLY A 391 48.25 42.69 6.17
N VAL A 392 47.52 41.58 6.17
CA VAL A 392 47.17 40.82 7.38
C VAL A 392 48.34 39.93 7.77
N THR A 393 48.80 40.04 9.03
CA THR A 393 49.89 39.20 9.57
C THR A 393 49.32 37.93 10.20
N TRP A 394 49.89 36.78 9.83
CA TRP A 394 49.56 35.48 10.38
C TRP A 394 50.52 35.14 11.53
N THR A 395 50.06 35.30 12.76
CA THR A 395 50.90 35.39 13.98
C THR A 395 51.47 34.06 14.50
N ASP A 396 50.98 32.91 14.04
CA ASP A 396 51.35 31.56 14.52
C ASP A 396 51.52 30.55 13.38
N MET A 397 51.78 31.03 12.16
CA MET A 397 51.96 30.18 10.97
C MET A 397 53.36 29.56 10.96
N SER A 398 53.44 28.23 10.85
CA SER A 398 54.71 27.53 10.66
C SER A 398 55.18 27.61 9.20
N PRO A 399 56.50 27.48 8.93
CA PRO A 399 57.02 27.39 7.57
C PRO A 399 56.37 26.30 6.72
N LEU A 400 56.10 25.13 7.31
CA LEU A 400 55.43 24.03 6.64
C LEU A 400 53.99 24.41 6.22
N GLN A 401 53.23 25.06 7.11
CA GLN A 401 51.87 25.51 6.79
C GLN A 401 51.87 26.59 5.69
N ALA A 402 52.85 27.50 5.74
CA ALA A 402 53.02 28.52 4.70
C ALA A 402 53.31 27.89 3.34
N GLU A 403 54.18 26.88 3.29
CA GLU A 403 54.49 26.12 2.07
C GLU A 403 53.28 25.35 1.55
N GLU A 404 52.51 24.69 2.42
CA GLU A 404 51.27 24.00 2.06
C GLU A 404 50.24 24.95 1.44
N ILE A 405 50.04 26.14 2.03
CA ILE A 405 49.12 27.16 1.50
C ILE A 405 49.62 27.68 0.15
N ALA A 406 50.91 27.99 0.02
CA ALA A 406 51.49 28.50 -1.22
C ALA A 406 51.39 27.46 -2.36
N ALA A 407 51.75 26.20 -2.08
CA ALA A 407 51.64 25.10 -3.02
C ALA A 407 50.18 24.79 -3.40
N TRP A 408 49.23 24.98 -2.48
CA TRP A 408 47.81 24.84 -2.77
C TRP A 408 47.31 25.99 -3.67
N GLN A 409 47.67 27.24 -3.36
CA GLN A 409 47.30 28.40 -4.20
C GLN A 409 47.84 28.29 -5.62
N ALA A 410 49.08 27.81 -5.78
CA ALA A 410 49.69 27.61 -7.09
C ALA A 410 48.99 26.53 -7.94
N ARG A 411 48.33 25.55 -7.30
CA ARG A 411 47.59 24.48 -7.98
C ARG A 411 46.14 24.83 -8.35
N ASN A 412 45.57 25.86 -7.70
CA ASN A 412 44.16 26.26 -7.86
C ASN A 412 44.00 27.68 -8.45
N ARG A 413 45.09 28.26 -8.94
CA ARG A 413 45.10 29.38 -9.89
C ARG A 413 45.14 28.80 -11.29
#